data_AF-A0A7C8UX77-F1
#
_entry.id   AF-A0A7C8UX77-F1
#
_cell.length_a   1.000
_cell.length_b   1.000
_cell.length_c   1.000
_cell.angle_alpha   90.00
_cell.angle_beta   90.00
_cell.angle_gamma   90.00
#
_symmetry.space_group_name_H-M   'P 1'
#
loop_
_entity.id
_entity.type
_entity.pdbx_description
1 polymer ?
#
loop_
_entity_poly.entity_id
_entity_poly.type
_entity_poly.pdbx_seq_one_letter_code
_entity_poly.pdbx_strand_id
1 'polypeptide(L)'
;MSVTIEACLKSDYTGPLRDTIPALRELVTGNYDTLSKGQVIDGGDIIGTLAEKIERLDVSDTSETKGFEGVATSTARIRVHPYKYFKSLPQTIKIPMENETGDCCPTVLMHELPSVQLAASWDQLFFEPDIKPNLLRFVTSILLSRWFTESSKLVDALFDWIHTQTGSAPDHFFFIMIDEVESIASSRKAAASANEPADAIRIVNSLLTSLDRLKCRRNILILTTSNLLEVIDTAFLDRVDLCQHVSAPSVVATYSILLSCMQELIRCGIIILENEEALYDYKMASVFKNVRPDLPSSKLLCIVEQAKGLSGRALRRIPLLMHATSVEDESMSLSSALDAMRLVVEAEQSSARLAVVTDKEVNLTAKVLTDQHYYL
;
A
#
# COMPACT_ATOMS: atom_id res chain seq x y z
N MET A 1 -4.94 2.46 -29.53
CA MET A 1 -5.66 2.55 -28.24
C MET A 1 -6.15 1.19 -27.76
N SER A 2 -5.63 0.71 -26.62
CA SER A 2 -6.22 -0.41 -25.88
C SER A 2 -6.83 0.08 -24.57
N VAL A 3 -7.98 -0.49 -24.21
CA VAL A 3 -8.70 -0.23 -22.96
C VAL A 3 -8.65 -1.51 -22.14
N THR A 4 -8.28 -1.43 -20.87
CA THR A 4 -8.39 -2.56 -19.95
C THR A 4 -9.61 -2.38 -19.06
N ILE A 5 -10.36 -3.47 -18.88
CA ILE A 5 -11.57 -3.52 -18.07
C ILE A 5 -11.40 -4.62 -17.04
N GLU A 6 -11.50 -4.25 -15.78
CA GLU A 6 -11.53 -5.16 -14.65
C GLU A 6 -13.00 -5.46 -14.34
N ALA A 7 -13.38 -6.73 -14.43
CA ALA A 7 -14.76 -7.16 -14.24
C ALA A 7 -14.88 -7.97 -12.95
N CYS A 8 -15.43 -7.36 -11.90
CA CYS A 8 -15.72 -8.04 -10.65
C CYS A 8 -17.00 -8.87 -10.79
N LEU A 9 -16.87 -10.18 -10.65
CA LEU A 9 -18.02 -11.10 -10.63
C LEU A 9 -18.51 -11.30 -9.20
N LYS A 10 -19.83 -11.51 -9.07
CA LYS A 10 -20.47 -11.79 -7.79
C LYS A 10 -19.94 -13.06 -7.15
N SER A 11 -20.05 -13.11 -5.82
CA SER A 11 -19.45 -14.21 -5.04
C SER A 11 -20.11 -15.58 -5.26
N ASP A 12 -21.31 -15.64 -5.82
CA ASP A 12 -22.06 -16.85 -6.16
C ASP A 12 -21.72 -17.43 -7.54
N TYR A 13 -20.94 -16.73 -8.36
CA TYR A 13 -20.47 -17.26 -9.64
C TYR A 13 -19.52 -18.44 -9.44
N THR A 14 -19.83 -19.58 -10.07
CA THR A 14 -19.09 -20.86 -9.94
C THR A 14 -18.44 -21.34 -11.25
N GLY A 15 -18.67 -20.64 -12.36
CA GLY A 15 -18.11 -21.02 -13.67
C GLY A 15 -16.63 -20.64 -13.84
N PRO A 16 -15.98 -21.07 -14.93
CA PRO A 16 -14.63 -20.63 -15.25
C PRO A 16 -14.61 -19.16 -15.66
N LEU A 17 -13.78 -18.34 -15.00
CA LEU A 17 -13.68 -16.90 -15.30
C LEU A 17 -13.34 -16.63 -16.78
N ARG A 18 -12.50 -17.47 -17.39
CA ARG A 18 -12.08 -17.32 -18.80
C ARG A 18 -13.25 -17.35 -19.79
N ASP A 19 -14.29 -18.11 -19.48
CA ASP A 19 -15.46 -18.27 -20.35
C ASP A 19 -16.33 -17.01 -20.36
N THR A 20 -16.19 -16.14 -19.36
CA THR A 20 -16.91 -14.86 -19.30
C THR A 20 -16.30 -13.78 -20.19
N ILE A 21 -15.03 -13.91 -20.59
CA ILE A 21 -14.30 -12.87 -21.33
C ILE A 21 -14.99 -12.48 -22.65
N PRO A 22 -15.40 -13.41 -23.53
CA PRO A 22 -16.01 -13.04 -24.81
C PRO A 22 -17.33 -12.29 -24.61
N ALA A 23 -18.16 -12.78 -23.69
CA ALA A 23 -19.48 -12.23 -23.44
C ALA A 23 -19.42 -10.89 -22.68
N LEU A 24 -18.46 -10.70 -21.78
CA LEU A 24 -18.18 -9.39 -21.18
C LEU A 24 -17.69 -8.38 -22.21
N ARG A 25 -16.84 -8.80 -23.16
CA ARG A 25 -16.39 -7.93 -24.25
C ARG A 25 -17.57 -7.49 -25.12
N GLU A 26 -18.41 -8.44 -25.53
CA GLU A 26 -19.60 -8.16 -26.33
C GLU A 26 -20.56 -7.21 -25.62
N LEU A 27 -20.83 -7.47 -24.33
CA LEU A 27 -21.65 -6.62 -23.47
C LEU A 27 -21.15 -5.17 -23.44
N VAL A 28 -19.84 -4.96 -23.27
CA VAL A 28 -19.27 -3.62 -23.21
C VAL A 28 -19.37 -2.93 -24.58
N THR A 29 -19.03 -3.63 -25.66
CA THR A 29 -19.10 -3.06 -27.01
C THR A 29 -20.53 -2.79 -27.49
N GLY A 30 -21.52 -3.54 -26.99
CA GLY A 30 -22.92 -3.41 -27.38
C GLY A 30 -23.67 -2.32 -26.62
N ASN A 31 -23.27 -2.01 -25.38
CA ASN A 31 -24.00 -1.10 -24.50
C ASN A 31 -23.33 0.27 -24.32
N TYR A 32 -22.05 0.42 -24.65
CA TYR A 32 -21.31 1.67 -24.43
C TYR A 32 -20.60 2.12 -25.70
N ASP A 33 -20.87 3.34 -26.13
CA ASP A 33 -20.19 3.95 -27.30
C ASP A 33 -18.79 4.46 -26.95
N THR A 34 -18.62 5.00 -25.74
CA THR A 34 -17.36 5.57 -25.26
C THR A 34 -17.08 5.17 -23.81
N LEU A 35 -15.82 4.87 -23.49
CA LEU A 35 -15.36 4.54 -22.15
C LEU A 35 -14.33 5.55 -21.67
N SER A 36 -14.46 6.00 -20.42
CA SER A 36 -13.53 6.95 -19.80
C SER A 36 -12.66 6.26 -18.74
N LYS A 37 -11.41 6.71 -18.59
CA LYS A 37 -10.51 6.19 -17.55
C LYS A 37 -11.08 6.48 -16.16
N GLY A 38 -11.11 5.47 -15.30
CA GLY A 38 -11.67 5.59 -13.95
C GLY A 38 -13.20 5.58 -13.90
N GLN A 39 -13.86 5.29 -15.03
CA GLN A 39 -15.29 5.05 -15.05
C GLN A 39 -15.59 3.74 -14.31
N VAL A 40 -16.53 3.82 -13.38
CA VAL A 40 -17.08 2.70 -12.63
C VAL A 40 -18.50 2.47 -13.14
N ILE A 41 -18.83 1.22 -13.43
CA ILE A 41 -20.17 0.81 -13.85
C ILE A 41 -20.66 -0.24 -12.85
N ASP A 42 -21.70 0.09 -12.10
CA ASP A 42 -22.30 -0.82 -11.14
C ASP A 42 -23.08 -1.92 -11.85
N GLY A 43 -23.07 -3.13 -11.28
CA GLY A 43 -23.73 -4.30 -11.87
C GLY A 43 -25.23 -4.11 -12.12
N GLY A 44 -25.89 -3.22 -11.38
CA GLY A 44 -27.30 -2.88 -11.55
C GLY A 44 -27.63 -2.12 -12.83
N ASP A 45 -26.65 -1.40 -13.38
CA ASP A 45 -26.82 -0.60 -14.61
C ASP A 45 -26.46 -1.38 -15.88
N ILE A 46 -26.01 -2.62 -15.71
CA ILE A 46 -25.58 -3.49 -16.79
C ILE A 46 -26.79 -4.24 -17.35
N ILE A 47 -26.93 -4.25 -18.68
CA ILE A 47 -28.00 -4.97 -19.37
C ILE A 47 -27.36 -6.09 -20.22
N GLY A 48 -27.82 -7.34 -20.05
CA GLY A 48 -27.35 -8.46 -20.86
C GLY A 48 -27.28 -9.80 -20.13
N THR A 49 -26.83 -10.83 -20.84
CA THR A 49 -26.81 -12.24 -20.38
C THR A 49 -25.91 -12.52 -19.18
N LEU A 50 -25.03 -11.59 -18.81
CA LEU A 50 -24.13 -11.68 -17.65
C LEU A 50 -24.38 -10.60 -16.59
N ALA A 51 -25.32 -9.69 -16.81
CA ALA A 51 -25.61 -8.58 -15.90
C ALA A 51 -25.83 -9.06 -14.45
N GLU A 52 -26.65 -10.10 -14.30
CA GLU A 52 -26.97 -10.67 -12.99
C GLU A 52 -25.76 -11.27 -12.25
N LYS A 53 -24.65 -11.55 -12.96
CA LYS A 53 -23.44 -12.18 -12.43
C LYS A 53 -22.30 -11.19 -12.20
N ILE A 54 -22.42 -9.97 -12.71
CA ILE A 54 -21.42 -8.91 -12.57
C ILE A 54 -21.78 -8.08 -11.33
N GLU A 55 -20.79 -7.84 -10.49
CA GLU A 55 -20.91 -6.94 -9.35
C GLU A 55 -20.55 -5.51 -9.77
N ARG A 56 -19.46 -5.36 -10.53
CA ARG A 56 -18.90 -4.07 -10.93
C ARG A 56 -17.96 -4.21 -12.12
N LEU A 57 -17.90 -3.19 -12.98
CA LEU A 57 -16.87 -3.04 -14.01
C LEU A 57 -16.07 -1.76 -13.75
N ASP A 58 -14.74 -1.88 -13.74
CA ASP A 58 -13.80 -0.77 -13.60
C ASP A 58 -12.97 -0.62 -14.87
N VAL A 59 -12.92 0.60 -15.42
CA VAL A 59 -12.12 0.90 -16.62
C VAL A 59 -10.72 1.38 -16.21
N SER A 60 -9.77 0.44 -16.15
CA SER A 60 -8.38 0.69 -15.78
C SER A 60 -7.48 0.85 -17.01
N ASP A 61 -7.02 2.06 -17.26
CA ASP A 61 -5.98 2.40 -18.25
C ASP A 61 -6.33 2.23 -19.76
N THR A 62 -6.27 3.36 -20.44
CA THR A 62 -6.36 3.53 -21.89
C THR A 62 -4.95 3.85 -22.38
N SER A 63 -4.33 2.95 -23.13
CA SER A 63 -2.87 2.90 -23.33
C SER A 63 -2.20 4.16 -23.90
N GLU A 64 -2.93 5.21 -24.31
CA GLU A 64 -2.39 6.31 -25.09
C GLU A 64 -3.02 7.70 -24.83
N THR A 65 -3.96 7.88 -23.90
CA THR A 65 -4.57 9.20 -23.65
C THR A 65 -3.96 9.88 -22.42
N LYS A 66 -3.20 10.96 -22.66
CA LYS A 66 -2.77 11.92 -21.61
C LYS A 66 -3.93 12.77 -21.08
N GLY A 67 -5.19 12.34 -21.22
CA GLY A 67 -6.36 13.19 -21.00
C GLY A 67 -7.67 12.46 -20.78
N PHE A 68 -8.66 13.23 -20.33
CA PHE A 68 -10.03 12.85 -19.97
C PHE A 68 -10.94 12.52 -21.17
N GLU A 69 -10.41 12.35 -22.38
CA GLU A 69 -11.22 12.07 -23.56
C GLU A 69 -11.58 10.58 -23.62
N GLY A 70 -12.89 10.30 -23.62
CA GLY A 70 -13.43 8.95 -23.72
C GLY A 70 -12.98 8.25 -25.00
N VAL A 71 -12.67 6.97 -24.90
CA VAL A 71 -12.24 6.14 -26.02
C VAL A 71 -13.44 5.42 -26.62
N ALA A 72 -13.64 5.57 -27.93
CA ALA A 72 -14.71 4.89 -28.65
C ALA A 72 -14.52 3.37 -28.66
N THR A 73 -15.51 2.61 -28.20
CA THR A 73 -15.44 1.14 -28.07
C THR A 73 -15.30 0.44 -29.42
N SER A 74 -15.84 1.03 -30.49
CA SER A 74 -15.77 0.52 -31.87
C SER A 74 -14.36 0.45 -32.46
N THR A 75 -13.43 1.27 -31.96
CA THR A 75 -12.04 1.36 -32.48
C THR A 75 -11.00 0.87 -31.47
N ALA A 76 -11.41 0.62 -30.23
CA ALA A 76 -10.54 0.25 -29.14
C ALA A 76 -10.25 -1.26 -29.09
N ARG A 77 -9.01 -1.62 -28.78
CA ARG A 77 -8.69 -3.00 -28.39
C ARG A 77 -9.04 -3.22 -26.92
N ILE A 78 -10.21 -3.81 -26.65
CA ILE A 78 -10.70 -4.06 -25.29
C ILE A 78 -10.13 -5.37 -24.72
N ARG A 79 -9.41 -5.26 -23.60
CA ARG A 79 -8.97 -6.38 -22.77
C ARG A 79 -9.84 -6.45 -21.53
N VAL A 80 -10.39 -7.62 -21.24
CA VAL A 80 -11.24 -7.84 -20.07
C VAL A 80 -10.56 -8.82 -19.15
N HIS A 81 -10.48 -8.46 -17.87
CA HIS A 81 -9.90 -9.25 -16.80
C HIS A 81 -10.99 -9.55 -15.77
N PRO A 82 -11.76 -10.64 -15.96
CA PRO A 82 -12.73 -11.06 -14.97
C PRO A 82 -12.02 -11.61 -13.74
N TYR A 83 -12.50 -11.21 -12.57
CA TYR A 83 -11.99 -11.69 -11.29
C TYR A 83 -13.13 -11.81 -10.28
N LYS A 84 -12.84 -12.48 -9.18
CA LYS A 84 -13.75 -12.66 -8.05
C LYS A 84 -12.95 -12.57 -6.77
N TYR A 85 -13.48 -11.86 -5.78
CA TYR A 85 -12.82 -11.77 -4.49
C TYR A 85 -12.93 -13.06 -3.69
N PHE A 86 -11.82 -13.48 -3.11
CA PHE A 86 -11.77 -14.42 -2.02
C PHE A 86 -12.18 -13.72 -0.72
N LYS A 87 -13.14 -14.32 -0.01
CA LYS A 87 -13.63 -13.88 1.30
C LYS A 87 -12.96 -14.63 2.46
N SER A 88 -11.99 -15.49 2.15
CA SER A 88 -11.21 -16.24 3.12
C SER A 88 -10.40 -15.26 3.99
N LEU A 89 -10.41 -15.52 5.30
CA LEU A 89 -9.53 -14.83 6.24
C LEU A 89 -8.09 -15.32 6.02
N PRO A 90 -7.09 -14.49 6.34
CA PRO A 90 -5.71 -14.88 6.19
C PRO A 90 -5.39 -16.01 7.16
N GLN A 91 -4.59 -16.95 6.66
CA GLN A 91 -4.23 -18.14 7.40
C GLN A 91 -2.82 -17.97 7.94
N THR A 92 -2.66 -18.13 9.25
CA THR A 92 -1.34 -18.20 9.87
C THR A 92 -0.85 -19.64 9.81
N ILE A 93 0.19 -19.88 9.02
CA ILE A 93 0.80 -21.19 8.85
C ILE A 93 2.06 -21.24 9.71
N LYS A 94 2.10 -22.19 10.66
CA LYS A 94 3.31 -22.53 11.40
C LYS A 94 4.10 -23.56 10.59
N ILE A 95 5.34 -23.24 10.25
CA ILE A 95 6.19 -24.13 9.46
C ILE A 95 6.82 -25.17 10.39
N PRO A 96 6.62 -26.46 10.14
CA PRO A 96 7.21 -27.52 10.97
C PRO A 96 8.72 -27.56 10.78
N MET A 97 9.46 -27.63 11.89
CA MET A 97 10.92 -27.81 11.88
C MET A 97 11.29 -29.14 12.53
N GLU A 98 12.29 -29.83 11.97
CA GLU A 98 12.83 -31.05 12.56
C GLU A 98 13.52 -30.72 13.91
N ASN A 99 13.08 -31.39 14.99
CA ASN A 99 13.64 -31.34 16.35
C ASN A 99 13.32 -30.11 17.24
N GLU A 100 12.37 -29.24 16.89
CA GLU A 100 11.92 -28.17 17.78
C GLU A 100 10.42 -28.25 18.09
N THR A 101 10.07 -28.52 19.34
CA THR A 101 8.69 -28.44 19.86
C THR A 101 8.55 -27.21 20.75
N GLY A 102 7.92 -26.14 20.26
CA GLY A 102 7.69 -24.89 21.01
C GLY A 102 7.73 -23.65 20.14
N ASP A 103 7.34 -22.49 20.69
CA ASP A 103 7.05 -21.17 20.07
C ASP A 103 8.06 -20.57 19.07
N CYS A 104 9.14 -21.25 18.70
CA CYS A 104 10.18 -20.78 17.79
C CYS A 104 9.94 -21.14 16.30
N CYS A 105 8.81 -21.75 15.95
CA CYS A 105 8.51 -22.10 14.56
C CYS A 105 8.20 -20.83 13.73
N PRO A 106 8.74 -20.69 12.50
CA PRO A 106 8.43 -19.55 11.67
C PRO A 106 6.95 -19.55 11.32
N THR A 107 6.33 -18.38 11.41
CA THR A 107 4.92 -18.17 11.04
C THR A 107 4.84 -17.36 9.77
N VAL A 108 3.96 -17.80 8.87
CA VAL A 108 3.66 -17.09 7.62
C VAL A 108 2.19 -16.73 7.60
N LEU A 109 1.90 -15.47 7.30
CA LEU A 109 0.53 -15.02 7.02
C LEU A 109 0.24 -15.20 5.54
N MET A 110 -0.71 -16.08 5.20
CA MET A 110 -1.10 -16.37 3.83
C MET A 110 -2.44 -15.72 3.48
N HIS A 111 -2.47 -14.98 2.37
CA HIS A 111 -3.68 -14.43 1.78
C HIS A 111 -3.94 -15.05 0.40
N GLU A 112 -5.19 -15.40 0.12
CA GLU A 112 -5.62 -15.73 -1.24
C GLU A 112 -5.91 -14.44 -2.01
N LEU A 113 -5.44 -14.35 -3.24
CA LEU A 113 -5.61 -13.17 -4.10
C LEU A 113 -6.50 -13.50 -5.29
N PRO A 114 -7.41 -12.58 -5.69
CA PRO A 114 -7.68 -11.26 -5.10
C PRO A 114 -8.47 -11.34 -3.77
N SER A 115 -7.99 -10.73 -2.68
CA SER A 115 -8.68 -10.74 -1.38
C SER A 115 -9.61 -9.54 -1.22
N VAL A 116 -10.80 -9.75 -0.67
CA VAL A 116 -11.71 -8.65 -0.29
C VAL A 116 -11.08 -7.69 0.72
N GLN A 117 -10.17 -8.19 1.57
CA GLN A 117 -9.51 -7.40 2.62
C GLN A 117 -8.51 -6.38 2.04
N LEU A 118 -7.98 -6.67 0.85
CA LEU A 118 -7.01 -5.83 0.16
C LEU A 118 -7.64 -4.98 -0.95
N ALA A 119 -8.92 -5.21 -1.27
CA ALA A 119 -9.62 -4.61 -2.39
C ALA A 119 -9.56 -3.08 -2.40
N ALA A 120 -9.83 -2.45 -1.24
CA ALA A 120 -9.85 -1.00 -1.10
C ALA A 120 -8.49 -0.39 -0.75
N SER A 121 -7.49 -1.22 -0.43
CA SER A 121 -6.19 -0.74 0.07
C SER A 121 -5.46 0.10 -0.97
N TRP A 122 -5.59 -0.25 -2.26
CA TRP A 122 -4.89 0.47 -3.33
C TRP A 122 -5.35 1.92 -3.47
N ASP A 123 -6.66 2.17 -3.46
CA ASP A 123 -7.22 3.52 -3.66
C ASP A 123 -7.01 4.42 -2.44
N GLN A 124 -6.89 3.83 -1.25
CA GLN A 124 -6.60 4.55 -0.01
C GLN A 124 -5.14 4.99 0.11
N LEU A 125 -4.22 4.48 -0.69
CA LEU A 125 -2.84 4.95 -0.67
C LEU A 125 -2.72 6.22 -1.51
N PHE A 126 -2.26 7.33 -0.93
CA PHE A 126 -2.05 8.56 -1.67
C PHE A 126 -0.55 8.83 -1.79
N PHE A 127 -0.05 8.77 -3.02
CA PHE A 127 1.36 8.99 -3.34
C PHE A 127 1.48 10.10 -4.39
N GLU A 128 2.71 10.52 -4.67
CA GLU A 128 2.99 11.30 -5.86
C GLU A 128 2.55 10.54 -7.13
N PRO A 129 2.09 11.26 -8.17
CA PRO A 129 1.40 10.67 -9.33
C PRO A 129 2.21 9.60 -10.05
N ASP A 130 3.53 9.60 -9.89
CA ASP A 130 4.45 8.74 -10.61
C ASP A 130 4.64 7.40 -9.90
N ILE A 131 4.45 7.35 -8.57
CA ILE A 131 4.81 6.18 -7.76
C ILE A 131 3.90 4.99 -8.08
N LYS A 132 2.57 5.17 -8.04
CA LYS A 132 1.62 4.07 -8.32
C LYS A 132 1.76 3.52 -9.75
N PRO A 133 1.78 4.34 -10.81
CA PRO A 133 1.95 3.85 -12.16
C PRO A 133 3.34 3.26 -12.41
N ASN A 134 4.41 3.80 -11.80
CA ASN A 134 5.76 3.23 -11.93
C ASN A 134 5.84 1.87 -11.24
N LEU A 135 5.27 1.72 -10.05
CA LEU A 135 5.16 0.43 -9.38
C LEU A 135 4.29 -0.54 -10.20
N LEU A 136 3.13 -0.12 -10.70
CA LEU A 136 2.28 -0.98 -11.53
C LEU A 136 2.98 -1.38 -12.82
N ARG A 137 3.63 -0.44 -13.53
CA ARG A 137 4.41 -0.70 -14.75
C ARG A 137 5.58 -1.63 -14.46
N PHE A 138 6.28 -1.41 -13.36
CA PHE A 138 7.36 -2.26 -12.92
C PHE A 138 6.85 -3.67 -12.61
N VAL A 139 5.81 -3.81 -11.79
CA VAL A 139 5.18 -5.09 -11.43
C VAL A 139 4.59 -5.80 -12.65
N THR A 140 4.00 -5.08 -13.62
CA THR A 140 3.54 -5.67 -14.90
C THR A 140 4.69 -6.03 -15.83
N SER A 141 5.85 -5.41 -15.69
CA SER A 141 7.06 -5.73 -16.47
C SER A 141 7.94 -6.80 -15.82
N ILE A 142 7.88 -6.95 -14.49
CA ILE A 142 8.82 -7.70 -13.66
C ILE A 142 8.00 -8.30 -12.52
N LEU A 143 7.53 -9.51 -12.72
CA LEU A 143 6.83 -10.30 -11.72
C LEU A 143 7.86 -11.19 -10.99
N LEU A 144 8.65 -10.69 -9.99
CA LEU A 144 9.69 -11.47 -9.25
C LEU A 144 9.95 -11.22 -7.72
N SER A 145 9.84 -12.34 -6.90
CA SER A 145 9.61 -12.88 -5.47
C SER A 145 10.37 -12.69 -4.07
N ARG A 146 9.80 -12.34 -2.86
CA ARG A 146 10.26 -12.69 -1.43
C ARG A 146 9.81 -11.96 -0.13
N TRP A 147 9.88 -12.73 1.01
CA TRP A 147 9.84 -12.44 2.50
C TRP A 147 11.13 -12.85 3.31
N PHE A 148 11.03 -12.79 4.65
CA PHE A 148 11.92 -12.55 5.82
C PHE A 148 12.06 -13.77 6.80
N THR A 149 13.17 -13.94 7.58
CA THR A 149 13.27 -14.38 9.03
C THR A 149 14.67 -14.31 9.71
N GLU A 150 14.72 -14.28 11.05
CA GLU A 150 15.85 -13.96 11.96
C GLU A 150 16.87 -15.09 12.32
N SER A 151 16.76 -16.31 11.78
CA SER A 151 17.79 -17.36 12.02
C SER A 151 18.12 -18.10 10.74
N SER A 152 19.39 -18.37 10.47
CA SER A 152 19.82 -18.99 9.20
C SER A 152 19.15 -20.35 8.95
N LYS A 153 18.91 -21.14 10.00
CA LYS A 153 18.16 -22.41 9.89
C LYS A 153 16.67 -22.20 9.65
N LEU A 154 16.06 -21.19 10.30
CA LEU A 154 14.66 -20.81 10.07
C LEU A 154 14.46 -20.29 8.65
N VAL A 155 15.43 -19.54 8.13
CA VAL A 155 15.46 -19.00 6.77
C VAL A 155 15.46 -20.17 5.78
N ASP A 156 16.39 -21.11 5.90
CA ASP A 156 16.46 -22.25 4.98
C ASP A 156 15.18 -23.11 5.00
N ALA A 157 14.66 -23.45 6.20
CA ALA A 157 13.42 -24.24 6.34
C ALA A 157 12.18 -23.53 5.77
N LEU A 158 12.05 -22.23 6.01
CA LEU A 158 11.01 -21.39 5.41
C LEU A 158 11.13 -21.40 3.88
N PHE A 159 12.34 -21.23 3.34
CA PHE A 159 12.55 -21.19 1.90
C PHE A 159 12.32 -22.53 1.21
N ASP A 160 12.62 -23.65 1.87
CA ASP A 160 12.27 -24.97 1.37
C ASP A 160 10.75 -25.22 1.39
N TRP A 161 10.04 -24.77 2.44
CA TRP A 161 8.57 -24.81 2.46
C TRP A 161 7.96 -23.97 1.33
N ILE A 162 8.41 -22.71 1.17
CA ILE A 162 7.96 -21.84 0.07
C ILE A 162 8.26 -22.49 -1.28
N HIS A 163 9.46 -23.06 -1.45
CA HIS A 163 9.84 -23.76 -2.68
C HIS A 163 8.94 -24.97 -2.96
N THR A 164 8.53 -25.69 -1.92
CA THR A 164 7.61 -26.82 -2.04
C THR A 164 6.21 -26.34 -2.46
N GLN A 165 5.65 -25.36 -1.75
CA GLN A 165 4.31 -24.82 -2.05
C GLN A 165 4.24 -24.18 -3.44
N THR A 166 5.24 -23.40 -3.80
CA THR A 166 5.26 -22.74 -5.11
C THR A 166 5.61 -23.71 -6.25
N GLY A 167 6.13 -24.91 -5.92
CA GLY A 167 6.43 -25.97 -6.88
C GLY A 167 5.24 -26.90 -7.14
N SER A 168 4.35 -27.08 -6.15
CA SER A 168 3.15 -27.91 -6.27
C SER A 168 2.02 -27.23 -7.04
N ALA A 169 2.06 -25.90 -7.22
CA ALA A 169 1.02 -25.13 -7.90
C ALA A 169 1.61 -24.18 -8.98
N PRO A 170 2.00 -24.71 -10.16
CA PRO A 170 2.63 -23.92 -11.22
C PRO A 170 1.67 -22.91 -11.89
N ASP A 171 0.36 -23.14 -11.80
CA ASP A 171 -0.68 -22.26 -12.34
C ASP A 171 -1.02 -21.09 -11.40
N HIS A 172 -0.46 -21.06 -10.19
CA HIS A 172 -0.64 -19.98 -9.24
C HIS A 172 0.49 -18.95 -9.34
N PHE A 173 0.11 -17.69 -9.16
CA PHE A 173 1.05 -16.60 -9.02
C PHE A 173 1.19 -16.20 -7.55
N PHE A 174 2.42 -16.18 -7.04
CA PHE A 174 2.69 -15.98 -5.62
C PHE A 174 3.26 -14.60 -5.36
N PHE A 175 2.60 -13.80 -4.52
CA PHE A 175 3.20 -12.58 -3.99
C PHE A 175 3.85 -12.88 -2.65
N ILE A 176 5.12 -12.49 -2.53
CA ILE A 176 5.85 -12.55 -1.28
C ILE A 176 6.48 -11.13 -1.06
N MET A 177 5.98 -10.35 -0.09
CA MET A 177 6.40 -9.07 0.53
C MET A 177 7.27 -9.09 1.85
N ILE A 178 8.61 -9.15 1.87
CA ILE A 178 9.43 -8.94 3.10
C ILE A 178 9.12 -7.57 3.75
N ASP A 179 8.80 -7.52 5.06
CA ASP A 179 8.80 -6.27 5.81
C ASP A 179 10.08 -6.09 6.65
N GLU A 180 10.46 -4.84 6.87
CA GLU A 180 11.62 -4.41 7.68
C GLU A 180 12.91 -5.19 7.39
N VAL A 181 13.27 -5.33 6.11
CA VAL A 181 14.36 -6.23 5.67
C VAL A 181 15.72 -5.91 6.31
N GLU A 182 15.93 -4.67 6.74
CA GLU A 182 17.11 -4.20 7.46
C GLU A 182 17.39 -4.98 8.74
N SER A 183 16.38 -5.56 9.38
CA SER A 183 16.56 -6.34 10.60
C SER A 183 17.20 -7.72 10.34
N ILE A 184 17.20 -8.20 9.08
CA ILE A 184 17.93 -9.41 8.66
C ILE A 184 19.12 -9.08 7.79
N ALA A 185 18.91 -8.22 6.80
CA ALA A 185 19.90 -7.87 5.79
C ALA A 185 20.81 -6.72 6.27
N SER A 186 21.05 -6.60 7.58
CA SER A 186 21.91 -5.55 8.13
C SER A 186 23.36 -5.69 7.68
N SER A 187 24.05 -4.56 7.57
CA SER A 187 25.42 -4.46 7.05
C SER A 187 26.38 -5.33 7.87
N ARG A 188 27.05 -6.26 7.18
CA ARG A 188 28.09 -7.14 7.74
C ARG A 188 29.22 -6.37 8.42
N LYS A 189 29.50 -5.13 8.00
CA LYS A 189 30.55 -4.27 8.59
C LYS A 189 30.16 -3.73 9.97
N ALA A 190 28.89 -3.44 10.22
CA ALA A 190 28.39 -3.01 11.52
C ALA A 190 28.27 -4.19 12.50
N ALA A 191 27.94 -5.38 11.99
CA ALA A 191 27.90 -6.61 12.79
C ALA A 191 29.31 -7.08 13.21
N ALA A 192 30.34 -6.89 12.36
CA ALA A 192 31.72 -7.31 12.63
C ALA A 192 32.36 -6.71 13.89
N SER A 193 31.84 -5.59 14.40
CA SER A 193 32.29 -4.95 15.65
C SER A 193 31.48 -5.36 16.89
N ALA A 194 30.40 -6.14 16.74
CA ALA A 194 29.60 -6.64 17.85
C ALA A 194 30.01 -8.08 18.23
N ASN A 195 29.69 -8.52 19.45
CA ASN A 195 30.10 -9.82 20.01
C ASN A 195 29.49 -11.05 19.31
N GLU A 196 28.54 -10.89 18.37
CA GLU A 196 27.88 -11.99 17.63
C GLU A 196 27.91 -11.82 16.09
N PRO A 197 29.07 -11.59 15.46
CA PRO A 197 29.14 -11.27 14.02
C PRO A 197 28.87 -12.48 13.12
N ALA A 198 29.19 -13.68 13.58
CA ALA A 198 29.17 -14.88 12.75
C ALA A 198 27.75 -15.32 12.37
N ASP A 199 26.79 -15.20 13.27
CA ASP A 199 25.43 -15.68 13.05
C ASP A 199 24.62 -14.70 12.20
N ALA A 200 24.75 -13.39 12.41
CA ALA A 200 24.18 -12.37 11.54
C ALA A 200 24.69 -12.53 10.09
N ILE A 201 25.99 -12.73 9.88
CA ILE A 201 26.55 -12.95 8.54
C ILE A 201 26.02 -14.24 7.90
N ARG A 202 25.85 -15.32 8.68
CA ARG A 202 25.27 -16.58 8.20
C ARG A 202 23.80 -16.41 7.80
N ILE A 203 23.03 -15.66 8.58
CA ILE A 203 21.63 -15.31 8.29
C ILE A 203 21.54 -14.58 6.94
N VAL A 204 22.34 -13.52 6.74
CA VAL A 204 22.37 -12.78 5.48
C VAL A 204 22.74 -13.69 4.31
N ASN A 205 23.77 -14.53 4.45
CA ASN A 205 24.18 -15.43 3.37
C ASN A 205 23.12 -16.51 3.04
N SER A 206 22.46 -17.06 4.05
CA SER A 206 21.33 -17.98 3.87
C SER A 206 20.16 -17.28 3.16
N LEU A 207 19.83 -16.04 3.55
CA LEU A 207 18.85 -15.22 2.87
C LEU A 207 19.22 -14.99 1.41
N LEU A 208 20.46 -14.62 1.10
CA LEU A 208 20.92 -14.34 -0.26
C LEU A 208 20.97 -15.60 -1.14
N THR A 209 21.41 -16.73 -0.58
CA THR A 209 21.45 -18.01 -1.29
C THR A 209 20.04 -18.48 -1.62
N SER A 210 19.15 -18.36 -0.65
CA SER A 210 17.74 -18.60 -0.87
C SER A 210 17.19 -17.63 -1.91
N LEU A 211 17.53 -16.32 -1.84
CA LEU A 211 17.53 -15.28 -2.92
C LEU A 211 17.49 -15.92 -4.29
N ASP A 212 18.66 -16.46 -4.57
CA ASP A 212 19.04 -16.89 -5.89
C ASP A 212 18.33 -18.19 -6.30
N ARG A 213 17.95 -19.06 -5.35
CA ARG A 213 17.14 -20.26 -5.64
C ARG A 213 15.74 -19.95 -6.18
N LEU A 214 15.10 -18.85 -5.72
CA LEU A 214 13.75 -18.49 -6.16
C LEU A 214 13.72 -17.72 -7.48
N LYS A 215 14.83 -17.08 -7.88
CA LYS A 215 14.94 -16.33 -9.15
C LYS A 215 14.61 -17.15 -10.40
N CYS A 216 14.80 -18.48 -10.34
CA CYS A 216 14.52 -19.37 -11.47
C CYS A 216 13.02 -19.57 -11.75
N ARG A 217 12.12 -19.13 -10.86
CA ARG A 217 10.66 -19.37 -10.98
C ARG A 217 9.94 -18.17 -11.57
N ARG A 218 9.15 -18.39 -12.63
CA ARG A 218 8.49 -17.32 -13.39
C ARG A 218 7.18 -16.82 -12.76
N ASN A 219 6.70 -17.44 -11.67
CA ASN A 219 5.36 -17.27 -11.13
C ASN A 219 5.34 -16.70 -9.70
N ILE A 220 6.33 -15.91 -9.29
CA ILE A 220 6.46 -15.44 -7.89
C ILE A 220 6.93 -13.97 -7.90
N LEU A 221 6.42 -13.00 -7.09
CA LEU A 221 6.83 -11.56 -6.96
C LEU A 221 7.32 -11.12 -5.56
N ILE A 222 8.43 -10.33 -5.47
CA ILE A 222 9.21 -9.88 -4.31
C ILE A 222 8.72 -8.48 -4.11
N LEU A 223 8.22 -8.22 -2.91
CA LEU A 223 8.17 -6.87 -2.40
C LEU A 223 9.03 -6.85 -1.14
N THR A 224 9.81 -5.80 -0.93
CA THR A 224 10.63 -5.64 0.27
C THR A 224 10.43 -4.23 0.76
N THR A 225 10.14 -4.04 2.05
CA THR A 225 10.12 -2.72 2.68
C THR A 225 11.28 -2.57 3.63
N SER A 226 11.85 -1.37 3.65
CA SER A 226 12.91 -1.01 4.59
C SER A 226 12.78 0.43 5.01
N ASN A 227 12.98 0.67 6.32
CA ASN A 227 13.05 2.02 6.87
C ASN A 227 14.49 2.57 6.85
N LEU A 228 15.52 1.71 6.75
CA LEU A 228 16.93 2.06 6.92
C LEU A 228 17.79 1.62 5.72
N LEU A 229 17.61 2.28 4.57
CA LEU A 229 18.34 1.94 3.33
C LEU A 229 19.87 1.92 3.50
N GLU A 230 20.43 2.82 4.29
CA GLU A 230 21.88 2.95 4.49
C GLU A 230 22.50 1.77 5.25
N VAL A 231 21.69 1.04 6.02
CA VAL A 231 22.14 -0.07 6.88
C VAL A 231 22.04 -1.41 6.15
N ILE A 232 21.37 -1.47 4.99
CA ILE A 232 21.19 -2.70 4.22
C ILE A 232 22.51 -3.16 3.58
N ASP A 233 22.75 -4.47 3.61
CA ASP A 233 23.87 -5.13 2.97
C ASP A 233 23.91 -4.87 1.46
N THR A 234 25.08 -4.51 0.94
CA THR A 234 25.25 -4.15 -0.47
C THR A 234 24.93 -5.33 -1.41
N ALA A 235 25.21 -6.58 -0.99
CA ALA A 235 24.93 -7.74 -1.83
C ALA A 235 23.41 -8.05 -1.90
N PHE A 236 22.62 -7.57 -0.93
CA PHE A 236 21.17 -7.58 -1.04
C PHE A 236 20.71 -6.55 -2.08
N LEU A 237 21.20 -5.31 -1.99
CA LEU A 237 20.87 -4.23 -2.93
C LEU A 237 21.25 -4.58 -4.38
N ASP A 238 22.37 -5.27 -4.61
CA ASP A 238 22.77 -5.75 -5.94
C ASP A 238 21.76 -6.74 -6.57
N ARG A 239 20.86 -7.32 -5.78
CA ARG A 239 19.81 -8.26 -6.24
C ARG A 239 18.44 -7.61 -6.37
N VAL A 240 18.31 -6.33 -6.02
CA VAL A 240 17.04 -5.60 -6.10
C VAL A 240 16.87 -5.07 -7.52
N ASP A 241 15.82 -5.52 -8.19
CA ASP A 241 15.50 -5.08 -9.55
C ASP A 241 14.97 -3.64 -9.59
N LEU A 242 14.21 -3.22 -8.57
CA LEU A 242 13.75 -1.85 -8.37
C LEU A 242 13.80 -1.47 -6.90
N CYS A 243 14.50 -0.37 -6.63
CA CYS A 243 14.47 0.30 -5.34
C CYS A 243 13.67 1.60 -5.47
N GLN A 244 12.45 1.62 -4.92
CA GLN A 244 11.62 2.82 -4.88
C GLN A 244 11.66 3.43 -3.48
N HIS A 245 12.24 4.61 -3.35
CA HIS A 245 12.14 5.38 -2.11
C HIS A 245 10.75 5.99 -1.99
N VAL A 246 10.12 5.82 -0.82
CA VAL A 246 8.81 6.40 -0.49
C VAL A 246 9.00 7.37 0.66
N SER A 247 8.93 8.67 0.36
CA SER A 247 9.03 9.73 1.37
C SER A 247 7.70 9.98 2.07
N ALA A 248 7.73 10.83 3.10
CA ALA A 248 6.51 11.41 3.66
C ALA A 248 5.63 12.02 2.55
N PRO A 249 4.29 11.96 2.69
CA PRO A 249 3.37 12.44 1.68
C PRO A 249 3.56 13.94 1.40
N SER A 250 3.44 14.33 0.14
CA SER A 250 3.44 15.73 -0.28
C SER A 250 2.22 16.47 0.29
N VAL A 251 2.18 17.80 0.17
CA VAL A 251 1.03 18.62 0.60
C VAL A 251 -0.26 18.17 -0.10
N VAL A 252 -0.16 17.85 -1.40
CA VAL A 252 -1.31 17.38 -2.20
C VAL A 252 -1.81 16.02 -1.70
N ALA A 253 -0.89 15.08 -1.46
CA ALA A 253 -1.23 13.75 -0.95
C ALA A 253 -1.79 13.83 0.47
N THR A 254 -1.20 14.66 1.35
CA THR A 254 -1.66 14.90 2.72
C THR A 254 -3.07 15.49 2.74
N TYR A 255 -3.35 16.48 1.88
CA TYR A 255 -4.69 17.03 1.72
C TYR A 255 -5.68 15.96 1.26
N SER A 256 -5.30 15.13 0.29
CA SER A 256 -6.16 14.04 -0.20
C SER A 256 -6.45 12.99 0.88
N ILE A 257 -5.45 12.63 1.70
CA ILE A 257 -5.63 11.73 2.85
C ILE A 257 -6.64 12.31 3.83
N LEU A 258 -6.41 13.53 4.32
CA LEU A 258 -7.30 14.14 5.32
C LEU A 258 -8.68 14.42 4.76
N LEU A 259 -8.79 14.86 3.51
CA LEU A 259 -10.07 15.03 2.82
C LEU A 259 -10.84 13.70 2.77
N SER A 260 -10.19 12.60 2.38
CA SER A 260 -10.85 11.28 2.33
C SER A 260 -11.36 10.84 3.70
N CYS A 261 -10.58 11.11 4.77
CA CYS A 261 -11.00 10.83 6.13
C CYS A 261 -12.19 11.69 6.57
N MET A 262 -12.19 12.98 6.25
CA MET A 262 -13.28 13.90 6.59
C MET A 262 -14.57 13.54 5.85
N GLN A 263 -14.46 13.22 4.55
CA GLN A 263 -15.59 12.76 3.75
C GLN A 263 -16.20 11.46 4.32
N GLU A 264 -15.35 10.55 4.80
CA GLU A 264 -15.82 9.32 5.43
C GLU A 264 -16.53 9.58 6.77
N LEU A 265 -16.03 10.51 7.59
CA LEU A 265 -16.71 10.91 8.82
C LEU A 265 -18.06 11.60 8.55
N ILE A 266 -18.14 12.42 7.50
CA ILE A 266 -19.40 13.02 7.03
C ILE A 266 -20.36 11.93 6.56
N ARG A 267 -19.87 10.97 5.76
CA ARG A 267 -20.66 9.84 5.25
C ARG A 267 -21.25 8.98 6.37
N CYS A 268 -20.48 8.77 7.44
CA CYS A 268 -20.92 8.04 8.63
C CYS A 268 -21.85 8.84 9.55
N GLY A 269 -22.07 10.13 9.28
CA GLY A 269 -22.90 11.01 10.11
C GLY A 269 -22.23 11.48 11.39
N ILE A 270 -20.93 11.23 11.57
CA ILE A 270 -20.15 11.73 12.72
C ILE A 270 -19.93 13.23 12.58
N ILE A 271 -19.72 13.71 11.34
CA ILE A 271 -19.62 15.14 11.02
C ILE A 271 -20.87 15.59 10.29
N ILE A 272 -21.52 16.63 10.80
CA ILE A 272 -22.70 17.24 10.18
C ILE A 272 -22.26 18.50 9.42
N LEU A 273 -22.74 18.60 8.17
CA LEU A 273 -22.57 19.79 7.34
C LEU A 273 -23.66 20.79 7.65
N GLU A 274 -23.29 22.03 7.96
CA GLU A 274 -24.21 23.13 8.16
C GLU A 274 -24.13 24.09 6.96
N ASN A 275 -25.19 24.85 6.67
CA ASN A 275 -25.15 26.00 5.74
C ASN A 275 -24.53 25.75 4.34
N GLU A 276 -24.88 24.63 3.68
CA GLU A 276 -24.35 24.27 2.35
C GLU A 276 -22.81 24.18 2.27
N GLU A 277 -22.15 23.88 3.40
CA GLU A 277 -20.71 23.67 3.44
C GLU A 277 -20.27 22.49 2.58
N ALA A 278 -19.13 22.66 1.89
CA ALA A 278 -18.52 21.62 1.08
C ALA A 278 -16.99 21.62 1.23
N LEU A 279 -16.43 20.41 1.15
CA LEU A 279 -14.98 20.19 1.05
C LEU A 279 -14.62 19.90 -0.40
N TYR A 280 -13.88 20.83 -1.01
CA TYR A 280 -13.41 20.74 -2.39
C TYR A 280 -12.05 20.04 -2.49
N ASP A 281 -11.70 19.65 -3.72
CA ASP A 281 -10.39 19.09 -4.02
C ASP A 281 -9.25 20.08 -3.78
N TYR A 282 -8.02 19.56 -3.79
CA TYR A 282 -6.83 20.37 -3.54
C TYR A 282 -6.71 21.55 -4.53
N LYS A 283 -7.08 21.36 -5.79
CA LYS A 283 -6.97 22.40 -6.83
C LYS A 283 -7.83 23.60 -6.47
N MET A 284 -9.11 23.37 -6.18
CA MET A 284 -10.03 24.43 -5.77
C MET A 284 -9.64 25.04 -4.43
N ALA A 285 -9.26 24.22 -3.44
CA ALA A 285 -8.80 24.69 -2.13
C ALA A 285 -7.58 25.63 -2.25
N SER A 286 -6.63 25.31 -3.13
CA SER A 286 -5.44 26.14 -3.35
C SER A 286 -5.75 27.51 -3.94
N VAL A 287 -6.76 27.60 -4.81
CA VAL A 287 -7.23 28.87 -5.40
C VAL A 287 -7.94 29.72 -4.35
N PHE A 288 -8.82 29.10 -3.56
CA PHE A 288 -9.61 29.82 -2.56
C PHE A 288 -8.83 30.22 -1.32
N LYS A 289 -7.71 29.57 -1.01
CA LYS A 289 -6.94 29.81 0.22
C LYS A 289 -6.74 31.30 0.54
N ASN A 290 -6.36 32.10 -0.46
CA ASN A 290 -6.09 33.54 -0.29
C ASN A 290 -7.31 34.44 -0.52
N VAL A 291 -8.35 33.94 -1.20
CA VAL A 291 -9.54 34.70 -1.58
C VAL A 291 -10.65 34.56 -0.54
N ARG A 292 -10.81 33.34 -0.01
CA ARG A 292 -11.84 32.89 0.92
C ARG A 292 -11.18 31.97 1.98
N PRO A 293 -10.41 32.53 2.92
CA PRO A 293 -9.69 31.76 3.94
C PRO A 293 -10.65 31.13 4.97
N ASP A 294 -11.88 31.63 5.05
CA ASP A 294 -12.97 31.17 5.91
C ASP A 294 -13.55 29.82 5.48
N LEU A 295 -13.41 29.44 4.20
CA LEU A 295 -13.95 28.19 3.67
C LEU A 295 -13.36 26.96 4.38
N PRO A 296 -14.16 25.91 4.64
CA PRO A 296 -13.68 24.67 5.25
C PRO A 296 -12.48 24.05 4.51
N SER A 297 -12.49 24.11 3.17
CA SER A 297 -11.40 23.61 2.32
C SER A 297 -10.09 24.41 2.50
N SER A 298 -10.21 25.74 2.66
CA SER A 298 -9.06 26.62 2.93
C SER A 298 -8.48 26.35 4.33
N LYS A 299 -9.35 26.17 5.33
CA LYS A 299 -8.94 25.78 6.69
C LYS A 299 -8.24 24.43 6.70
N LEU A 300 -8.80 23.42 6.02
CA LEU A 300 -8.17 22.11 5.88
C LEU A 300 -6.79 22.20 5.21
N LEU A 301 -6.63 23.04 4.18
CA LEU A 301 -5.34 23.27 3.54
C LEU A 301 -4.32 23.91 4.49
N CYS A 302 -4.73 24.85 5.35
CA CYS A 302 -3.86 25.41 6.39
C CYS A 302 -3.41 24.34 7.40
N ILE A 303 -4.32 23.44 7.82
CA ILE A 303 -3.99 22.31 8.69
C ILE A 303 -2.97 21.36 8.02
N VAL A 304 -3.16 21.08 6.73
CA VAL A 304 -2.25 20.24 5.94
C VAL A 304 -0.84 20.83 5.88
N GLU A 305 -0.71 22.14 5.74
CA GLU A 305 0.61 22.81 5.75
C GLU A 305 1.30 22.69 7.11
N GLN A 306 0.54 22.68 8.20
CA GLN A 306 1.06 22.41 9.54
C GLN A 306 1.43 20.94 9.74
N ALA A 307 0.73 20.01 9.10
CA ALA A 307 0.97 18.57 9.16
C ALA A 307 2.20 18.09 8.34
N LYS A 308 2.99 19.01 7.77
CA LYS A 308 4.14 18.68 6.92
C LYS A 308 5.13 17.74 7.62
N GLY A 309 5.45 16.63 6.98
CA GLY A 309 6.42 15.64 7.45
C GLY A 309 5.83 14.53 8.31
N LEU A 310 4.55 14.57 8.66
CA LEU A 310 3.87 13.46 9.33
C LEU A 310 3.75 12.26 8.38
N SER A 311 3.87 11.05 8.92
CA SER A 311 3.69 9.82 8.15
C SER A 311 2.22 9.60 7.78
N GLY A 312 1.96 8.84 6.71
CA GLY A 312 0.58 8.46 6.34
C GLY A 312 -0.18 7.77 7.49
N ARG A 313 0.51 6.99 8.32
CA ARG A 313 -0.07 6.36 9.52
C ARG A 313 -0.46 7.39 10.58
N ALA A 314 0.38 8.40 10.83
CA ALA A 314 0.04 9.48 11.74
C ALA A 314 -1.17 10.28 11.21
N LEU A 315 -1.17 10.63 9.91
CA LEU A 315 -2.26 11.36 9.27
C LEU A 315 -3.61 10.62 9.39
N ARG A 316 -3.63 9.32 9.15
CA ARG A 316 -4.85 8.49 9.27
C ARG A 316 -5.34 8.29 10.70
N ARG A 317 -4.51 8.56 11.72
CA ARG A 317 -4.90 8.53 13.13
C ARG A 317 -5.53 9.84 13.61
N ILE A 318 -5.26 10.95 12.92
CA ILE A 318 -5.76 12.28 13.29
C ILE A 318 -7.29 12.32 13.48
N PRO A 319 -8.13 11.76 12.57
CA PRO A 319 -9.58 11.80 12.73
C PRO A 319 -10.06 11.11 14.01
N LEU A 320 -9.43 9.99 14.38
CA LEU A 320 -9.74 9.26 15.61
C LEU A 320 -9.35 10.07 16.85
N LEU A 321 -8.15 10.67 16.84
CA LEU A 321 -7.68 11.51 17.94
C LEU A 321 -8.54 12.77 18.08
N MET A 322 -8.90 13.41 16.97
CA MET A 322 -9.79 14.56 16.91
C MET A 322 -11.14 14.24 17.56
N HIS A 323 -11.74 13.12 17.18
CA HIS A 323 -13.01 12.68 17.75
C HIS A 323 -12.85 12.34 19.24
N ALA A 324 -11.77 11.69 19.65
CA ALA A 324 -11.54 11.34 21.06
C ALA A 324 -11.31 12.56 21.97
N THR A 325 -10.75 13.65 21.44
CA THR A 325 -10.55 14.91 22.19
C THR A 325 -11.77 15.82 22.17
N SER A 326 -12.73 15.56 21.28
CA SER A 326 -14.00 16.30 21.18
C SER A 326 -15.03 15.56 22.03
N VAL A 327 -15.52 16.20 23.10
CA VAL A 327 -16.24 15.55 24.22
C VAL A 327 -17.74 15.29 23.92
N GLU A 328 -18.25 14.15 24.44
CA GLU A 328 -19.63 13.64 24.70
C GLU A 328 -20.71 13.56 23.61
N ASP A 329 -20.71 14.35 22.54
CA ASP A 329 -21.78 14.28 21.53
C ASP A 329 -21.54 13.19 20.47
N GLU A 330 -22.58 12.45 20.07
CA GLU A 330 -22.53 11.42 19.01
C GLU A 330 -22.17 12.00 17.62
N SER A 331 -22.27 13.33 17.45
CA SER A 331 -22.02 14.02 16.18
C SER A 331 -21.47 15.44 16.42
N MET A 332 -20.64 15.95 15.50
CA MET A 332 -20.01 17.27 15.60
C MET A 332 -20.15 18.08 14.29
N SER A 333 -20.15 19.41 14.37
CA SER A 333 -20.16 20.26 13.15
C SER A 333 -18.81 20.24 12.43
N LEU A 334 -18.81 20.46 11.11
CA LEU A 334 -17.58 20.50 10.31
C LEU A 334 -16.58 21.56 10.79
N SER A 335 -17.06 22.73 11.20
CA SER A 335 -16.20 23.79 11.76
C SER A 335 -15.48 23.31 13.02
N SER A 336 -16.23 22.69 13.95
CA SER A 336 -15.69 22.17 15.21
C SER A 336 -14.70 21.04 14.96
N ALA A 337 -14.98 20.18 13.97
CA ALA A 337 -14.08 19.11 13.57
C ALA A 337 -12.75 19.64 13.04
N LEU A 338 -12.77 20.68 12.19
CA LEU A 338 -11.55 21.29 11.67
C LEU A 338 -10.73 21.97 12.78
N ASP A 339 -11.39 22.64 13.72
CA ASP A 339 -10.70 23.28 14.85
C ASP A 339 -10.07 22.24 15.79
N ALA A 340 -10.78 21.15 16.11
CA ALA A 340 -10.24 20.04 16.88
C ALA A 340 -9.09 19.32 16.15
N MET A 341 -9.24 19.11 14.83
CA MET A 341 -8.20 18.50 14.00
C MET A 341 -6.91 19.32 14.00
N ARG A 342 -7.05 20.64 13.93
CA ARG A 342 -5.91 21.57 14.02
C ARG A 342 -5.15 21.38 15.33
N LEU A 343 -5.84 21.32 16.47
CA LEU A 343 -5.21 21.12 17.78
C LEU A 343 -4.46 19.78 17.86
N VAL A 344 -5.04 18.71 17.32
CA VAL A 344 -4.39 17.39 17.26
C VAL A 344 -3.13 17.42 16.40
N VAL A 345 -3.17 18.09 15.24
CA VAL A 345 -2.01 18.23 14.35
C VAL A 345 -0.90 19.03 15.02
N GLU A 346 -1.23 20.12 15.72
CA GLU A 346 -0.26 20.92 16.49
C GLU A 346 0.39 20.08 17.60
N ALA A 347 -0.36 19.21 18.28
CA ALA A 347 0.16 18.30 19.29
C ALA A 347 1.06 17.18 18.71
N GLU A 348 0.65 16.56 17.60
CA GLU A 348 1.44 15.53 16.89
C GLU A 348 2.75 16.12 16.33
N GLN A 349 2.71 17.32 15.77
CA GLN A 349 3.91 18.06 15.33
C GLN A 349 4.86 18.35 16.49
N SER A 350 4.33 18.75 17.64
CA SER A 350 5.13 19.02 18.83
C SER A 350 5.82 17.75 19.32
N SER A 351 5.09 16.64 19.36
CA SER A 351 5.58 15.31 19.76
C SER A 351 6.65 14.79 18.80
N ALA A 352 6.45 14.96 17.49
CA ALA A 352 7.43 14.59 16.47
C ALA A 352 8.72 15.43 16.60
N ARG A 353 8.63 16.73 16.89
CA ARG A 353 9.82 17.58 17.11
C ARG A 353 10.61 17.15 18.35
N LEU A 354 9.93 16.81 19.43
CA LEU A 354 10.55 16.27 20.65
C LEU A 354 11.32 14.97 20.36
N ALA A 355 10.71 14.04 19.61
CA ALA A 355 11.36 12.78 19.22
C ALA A 355 12.62 12.98 18.37
N VAL A 356 12.61 13.93 17.42
CA VAL A 356 13.79 14.24 16.59
C VAL A 356 14.93 14.85 17.41
N VAL A 357 14.61 15.65 18.45
CA VAL A 357 15.63 16.20 19.36
C VAL A 357 16.27 15.08 20.17
N THR A 358 15.47 14.17 20.73
CA THR A 358 15.99 13.02 21.48
C THR A 358 16.84 12.09 20.61
N ASP A 359 16.44 11.81 19.36
CA ASP A 359 17.23 10.98 18.45
C ASP A 359 18.56 11.64 18.06
N LYS A 360 18.59 12.98 17.92
CA LYS A 360 19.84 13.71 17.69
C LYS A 360 20.75 13.68 18.92
N GLU A 361 20.22 13.82 20.13
CA GLU A 361 21.00 13.73 21.36
C GLU A 361 21.57 12.32 21.59
N VAL A 362 20.78 11.28 21.31
CA VAL A 362 21.23 9.88 21.35
C VAL A 362 22.32 9.62 20.30
N ASN A 363 22.17 10.14 19.09
CA ASN A 363 23.18 10.01 18.04
C ASN A 363 24.47 10.82 18.34
N LEU A 364 24.35 12.02 18.93
CA LEU A 364 25.53 12.79 19.37
C LEU A 364 26.26 12.10 20.53
N THR A 365 25.54 11.55 21.51
CA THR A 365 26.16 10.81 22.62
C THR A 365 26.81 9.51 22.15
N ALA A 366 26.18 8.78 21.21
CA ALA A 366 26.78 7.61 20.56
C ALA A 366 28.05 7.98 19.77
N LYS A 367 28.08 9.16 19.12
CA LYS A 367 29.24 9.66 18.39
C LYS A 367 30.39 10.10 19.32
N VAL A 368 30.07 10.72 20.46
CA VAL A 368 31.06 11.10 21.48
C VAL A 368 31.67 9.85 22.15
N LEU A 369 30.87 8.81 22.40
CA LEU A 369 31.36 7.54 22.96
C LEU A 369 32.24 6.75 21.97
N THR A 370 31.98 6.85 20.67
CA THR A 370 32.83 6.23 19.64
C THR A 370 34.14 7.00 19.41
N ASP A 371 34.14 8.32 19.56
CA ASP A 371 35.36 9.14 19.46
C ASP A 371 36.27 9.05 20.71
N GLN A 372 35.72 8.74 21.90
CA GLN A 372 36.52 8.54 23.12
C GLN A 372 37.28 7.19 23.16
N HIS A 373 36.90 6.21 22.34
CA HIS A 373 37.60 4.93 22.27
C HIS A 373 38.82 4.91 21.33
N TYR A 374 39.16 6.04 20.70
CA TYR A 374 40.36 6.18 19.85
C TYR A 374 41.56 6.84 20.53
N TYR A 375 41.47 7.18 21.83
CA TYR A 375 42.56 7.82 22.59
C TYR A 375 42.85 7.16 23.94
N LEU A 376 42.97 5.83 23.99
CA LEU A 376 43.69 5.11 25.05
C LEU A 376 44.38 3.87 24.49
#